data_AF-A0AAI9WHL9-F1
#
_entry.id   AF-A0AAI9WHL9-F1
#
_cell.length_a   1.000
_cell.length_b   1.000
_cell.length_c   1.000
_cell.angle_alpha   90.00
_cell.angle_beta   90.00
_cell.angle_gamma   90.00
#
_symmetry.space_group_name_H-M   'P 1'
#
loop_
_entity.id
_entity.type
_entity.pdbx_description
1 polymer ?
#
loop_
_entity_poly.entity_id
_entity_poly.type
_entity_poly.pdbx_seq_one_letter_code
_entity_poly.pdbx_strand_id
1 'polypeptide(L)'
;MHMELINNTFIPRKEIPRSRRAAGRKAFLQTFRNLFTSRNHFRRFMDTYRFNTIRWSASNLHEPSWGKRIGLFFRTKNPIAILRDDYRSNRSNLLNKWETSSLNRIQMELVRMGSMPIQNKDRHTFKALNSIEKKIKQLQEYEGCPDMSHEKQLLATYKYILSSPFDRKFGGLPPDEICGMLQQNGLSESNLPYQNYEGILQGRETVMYELATGKNGEKYLQPADQVKLNAGMSGISMDLISRFPAKEIPLPNLTESIQVSEKKEKLSIPKEPKKRVRKEKSKVKSVKIK
;
A
#
# COMPACT_ATOMS: atom_id res chain seq x y z
N MET A 1 12.91 -15.03 -9.09
CA MET A 1 12.75 -14.60 -7.69
C MET A 1 11.73 -15.51 -7.04
N HIS A 2 12.07 -16.10 -5.88
CA HIS A 2 11.23 -17.04 -5.15
C HIS A 2 9.95 -16.35 -4.68
N MET A 3 8.81 -16.73 -5.24
CA MET A 3 7.49 -16.40 -4.70
C MET A 3 7.26 -17.28 -3.48
N GLU A 4 7.41 -16.72 -2.29
CA GLU A 4 6.87 -17.35 -1.09
C GLU A 4 5.35 -17.40 -1.22
N LEU A 5 4.82 -18.57 -1.61
CA LEU A 5 3.41 -18.87 -1.45
C LEU A 5 3.09 -18.76 0.04
N ILE A 6 2.49 -17.63 0.41
CA ILE A 6 1.91 -17.41 1.73
C ILE A 6 1.00 -18.60 2.01
N ASN A 7 1.37 -19.39 3.03
CA ASN A 7 0.67 -20.58 3.47
C ASN A 7 -0.85 -20.35 3.50
N ASN A 8 -1.55 -21.06 2.62
CA ASN A 8 -2.99 -21.11 2.55
C ASN A 8 -3.55 -21.86 3.76
N THR A 9 -3.60 -21.21 4.94
CA THR A 9 -4.58 -21.62 5.95
C THR A 9 -5.97 -21.38 5.36
N PHE A 10 -6.65 -22.47 5.00
CA PHE A 10 -8.00 -22.46 4.45
C PHE A 10 -8.98 -21.99 5.54
N ILE A 11 -9.10 -20.67 5.71
CA ILE A 11 -10.07 -20.08 6.63
C ILE A 11 -11.45 -20.29 5.98
N PRO A 12 -12.40 -20.98 6.63
CA PRO A 12 -13.71 -21.22 6.04
C PRO A 12 -14.38 -19.89 5.67
N ARG A 13 -14.83 -19.75 4.41
CA ARG A 13 -15.41 -18.50 3.86
C ARG A 13 -16.52 -17.86 4.71
N LYS A 14 -17.24 -18.66 5.50
CA LYS A 14 -18.30 -18.17 6.41
C LYS A 14 -17.74 -17.31 7.56
N GLU A 15 -16.46 -17.41 7.86
CA GLU A 15 -15.83 -16.65 8.94
C GLU A 15 -15.26 -15.30 8.51
N ILE A 16 -14.95 -15.11 7.23
CA ILE A 16 -14.28 -13.92 6.73
C ILE A 16 -15.29 -12.77 6.59
N PRO A 17 -15.09 -11.61 7.25
CA PRO A 17 -15.98 -10.49 7.09
C PRO A 17 -15.91 -9.92 5.67
N ARG A 18 -17.02 -9.39 5.14
CA ARG A 18 -17.06 -8.83 3.78
C ARG A 18 -16.31 -7.51 3.63
N SER A 19 -16.20 -6.75 4.71
CA SER A 19 -15.56 -5.44 4.76
C SER A 19 -15.02 -5.16 6.16
N ARG A 20 -14.14 -4.16 6.27
CA ARG A 20 -13.66 -3.63 7.55
C ARG A 20 -14.78 -3.29 8.53
N ARG A 21 -15.85 -2.64 8.06
CA ARG A 21 -17.02 -2.31 8.89
C ARG A 21 -17.74 -3.57 9.37
N ALA A 22 -17.86 -4.59 8.51
CA ALA A 22 -18.43 -5.87 8.88
C ALA A 22 -17.55 -6.62 9.90
N ALA A 23 -16.22 -6.51 9.80
CA ALA A 23 -15.29 -7.06 10.79
C ALA A 23 -15.53 -6.44 12.17
N GLY A 24 -15.68 -5.11 12.24
CA GLY A 24 -15.99 -4.41 13.48
C GLY A 24 -17.32 -4.83 14.11
N ARG A 25 -18.39 -4.94 13.30
CA ARG A 25 -19.71 -5.43 13.77
C ARG A 25 -19.65 -6.87 14.27
N LYS A 26 -18.93 -7.74 13.54
CA LYS A 26 -18.78 -9.15 13.90
C LYS A 26 -17.95 -9.31 15.18
N ALA A 27 -16.87 -8.54 15.34
CA ALA A 27 -16.08 -8.49 16.56
C ALA A 27 -16.92 -8.04 17.76
N PHE A 28 -17.77 -7.03 17.57
CA PHE A 28 -18.68 -6.56 18.61
C PHE A 28 -19.68 -7.66 19.01
N LEU A 29 -20.37 -8.27 18.04
CA LEU A 29 -21.32 -9.36 18.29
C LEU A 29 -20.65 -10.57 18.95
N GLN A 30 -19.43 -10.92 18.55
CA GLN A 30 -18.68 -12.02 19.15
C GLN A 30 -18.30 -11.71 20.60
N THR A 31 -17.84 -10.50 20.88
CA THR A 31 -17.52 -10.04 22.24
C THR A 31 -18.78 -10.00 23.11
N PHE A 32 -19.90 -9.52 22.56
CA PHE A 32 -21.20 -9.51 23.22
C PHE A 32 -21.75 -10.91 23.46
N ARG A 33 -21.58 -11.86 22.52
CA ARG A 33 -22.00 -13.25 22.74
C ARG A 33 -21.16 -13.92 23.82
N ASN A 34 -19.85 -13.65 23.83
CA ASN A 34 -18.92 -14.20 24.82
C ASN A 34 -19.20 -13.70 26.24
N LEU A 35 -19.83 -12.54 26.41
CA LEU A 35 -20.33 -12.02 27.69
C LEU A 35 -21.39 -12.91 28.34
N PHE A 36 -22.15 -13.67 27.56
CA PHE A 36 -23.28 -14.50 28.01
C PHE A 36 -23.06 -16.01 27.84
N THR A 37 -21.89 -16.43 27.33
CA THR A 37 -21.55 -17.85 27.10
C THR A 37 -20.49 -18.32 28.10
N SER A 38 -20.19 -19.62 28.19
CA SER A 38 -19.24 -20.26 29.14
C SER A 38 -17.86 -19.59 29.33
N ARG A 39 -17.44 -18.68 28.43
CA ARG A 39 -16.34 -17.72 28.63
C ARG A 39 -16.80 -16.43 29.34
N ASN A 40 -17.60 -16.55 30.41
CA ASN A 40 -18.21 -15.41 31.10
C ASN A 40 -17.15 -14.57 31.86
N HIS A 41 -16.58 -13.57 31.20
CA HIS A 41 -15.65 -12.62 31.80
C HIS A 41 -16.29 -11.83 32.95
N PHE A 42 -17.58 -11.54 32.86
CA PHE A 42 -18.34 -10.95 33.95
C PHE A 42 -18.43 -11.90 35.15
N ARG A 43 -18.62 -13.20 34.91
CA ARG A 43 -18.60 -14.21 35.98
C ARG A 43 -17.22 -14.31 36.63
N ARG A 44 -16.13 -14.35 35.84
CA ARG A 44 -14.75 -14.31 36.38
C ARG A 44 -14.49 -13.06 37.21
N PHE A 45 -14.95 -11.90 36.73
CA PHE A 45 -14.87 -10.65 37.47
C PHE A 45 -15.65 -10.74 38.79
N MET A 46 -16.90 -11.20 38.75
CA MET A 46 -17.75 -11.38 39.92
C MET A 46 -17.16 -12.40 40.91
N ASP A 47 -16.57 -13.50 40.44
CA ASP A 47 -15.91 -14.51 41.26
C ASP A 47 -14.65 -13.93 41.93
N THR A 48 -13.86 -13.13 41.21
CA THR A 48 -12.69 -12.43 41.76
C THR A 48 -13.11 -11.36 42.79
N TYR A 49 -14.17 -10.62 42.51
CA TYR A 49 -14.74 -9.64 43.42
C TYR A 49 -15.28 -10.32 44.69
N ARG A 50 -16.00 -11.43 44.55
CA ARG A 50 -16.49 -12.25 45.68
C ARG A 50 -15.32 -12.77 46.49
N PHE A 51 -14.28 -13.30 45.85
CA PHE A 51 -13.08 -13.76 46.54
C PHE A 51 -12.37 -12.63 47.30
N ASN A 52 -12.22 -11.44 46.70
CA ASN A 52 -11.66 -10.26 47.37
C ASN A 52 -12.51 -9.80 48.56
N THR A 53 -13.83 -9.91 48.44
CA THR A 53 -14.78 -9.59 49.51
C THR A 53 -14.66 -10.58 50.68
N ILE A 54 -14.61 -11.89 50.37
CA ILE A 54 -14.42 -12.95 51.37
C ILE A 54 -13.05 -12.82 52.05
N ARG A 55 -11.98 -12.60 51.28
CA ARG A 55 -10.62 -12.40 51.80
C ARG A 55 -10.54 -11.22 52.75
N TRP A 56 -11.18 -10.09 52.39
CA TRP A 56 -11.21 -8.92 53.26
C TRP A 56 -12.03 -9.19 54.53
N SER A 57 -13.20 -9.81 54.41
CA SER A 57 -14.06 -10.17 55.55
C SER A 57 -13.32 -11.09 56.53
N ALA A 58 -12.69 -12.15 56.03
CA ALA A 58 -11.90 -13.08 56.83
C ALA A 58 -10.72 -12.41 57.55
N SER A 59 -10.11 -11.37 56.95
CA SER A 59 -9.00 -10.64 57.57
C SER A 59 -9.45 -9.64 58.64
N ASN A 60 -10.71 -9.20 58.63
CA ASN A 60 -11.24 -8.17 59.54
C ASN A 60 -12.35 -8.69 60.47
N LEU A 61 -12.70 -9.99 60.39
CA LEU A 61 -13.71 -10.68 61.21
C LEU A 61 -15.10 -10.02 61.22
N HIS A 62 -15.39 -9.17 60.24
CA HIS A 62 -16.68 -8.50 60.06
C HIS A 62 -16.98 -8.23 58.58
N GLU A 63 -18.25 -8.01 58.24
CA GLU A 63 -18.67 -7.76 56.88
C GLU A 63 -18.20 -6.39 56.35
N PRO A 64 -17.84 -6.28 55.06
CA PRO A 64 -17.46 -5.01 54.48
C PRO A 64 -18.64 -4.06 54.37
N SER A 65 -18.43 -2.83 54.84
CA SER A 65 -19.35 -1.71 54.64
C SER A 65 -19.58 -1.41 53.16
N TRP A 66 -20.67 -0.71 52.83
CA TRP A 66 -21.04 -0.39 51.45
C TRP A 66 -19.92 0.34 50.69
N GLY A 67 -19.29 1.34 51.32
CA GLY A 67 -18.13 2.04 50.75
C GLY A 67 -16.93 1.12 50.52
N LYS A 68 -16.71 0.13 51.40
CA LYS A 68 -15.62 -0.85 51.23
C LYS A 68 -15.91 -1.85 50.11
N ARG A 69 -17.16 -2.30 49.96
CA ARG A 69 -17.62 -3.15 48.85
C ARG A 69 -17.37 -2.45 47.51
N ILE A 70 -17.72 -1.17 47.42
CA ILE A 70 -17.43 -0.33 46.23
C ILE A 70 -15.93 -0.22 45.98
N GLY A 71 -15.13 0.03 47.02
CA GLY A 71 -13.68 0.07 46.90
C GLY A 71 -13.06 -1.25 46.42
N LEU A 72 -13.56 -2.39 46.90
CA LEU A 72 -13.12 -3.73 46.46
C LEU A 72 -13.57 -4.02 45.02
N PHE A 73 -14.75 -3.55 44.61
CA PHE A 73 -15.25 -3.66 43.25
C PHE A 73 -14.32 -2.93 42.26
N PHE A 74 -13.95 -1.67 42.54
CA PHE A 74 -13.04 -0.90 41.70
C PHE A 74 -11.57 -1.36 41.76
N ARG A 75 -11.18 -2.04 42.85
CA ARG A 75 -9.85 -2.67 42.97
C ARG A 75 -9.74 -3.97 42.19
N THR A 76 -10.87 -4.61 41.89
CA THR A 76 -10.95 -5.79 41.03
C THR A 76 -10.83 -5.31 39.56
N LYS A 77 -10.05 -6.00 38.71
CA LYS A 77 -9.79 -5.55 37.32
C LYS A 77 -11.09 -5.12 36.63
N ASN A 78 -11.13 -3.90 36.11
CA ASN A 78 -12.34 -3.29 35.55
C ASN A 78 -12.95 -4.18 34.44
N PRO A 79 -14.21 -4.62 34.57
CA PRO A 79 -14.85 -5.50 33.59
C PRO A 79 -14.93 -4.85 32.20
N ILE A 80 -15.04 -3.52 32.16
CA ILE A 80 -15.04 -2.74 30.91
C ILE A 80 -13.67 -2.84 30.22
N ALA A 81 -12.57 -2.85 30.96
CA ALA A 81 -11.22 -2.99 30.39
C ALA A 81 -11.04 -4.37 29.75
N ILE A 82 -11.51 -5.44 30.42
CA ILE A 82 -11.47 -6.81 29.88
C ILE A 82 -12.29 -6.90 28.59
N LEU A 83 -13.51 -6.34 28.57
CA LEU A 83 -14.36 -6.32 27.38
C LEU A 83 -13.77 -5.53 26.23
N ARG A 84 -13.14 -4.39 26.53
CA ARG A 84 -12.46 -3.56 25.56
C ARG A 84 -11.28 -4.32 24.93
N ASP A 85 -10.50 -5.01 25.75
CA ASP A 85 -9.31 -5.73 25.29
C ASP A 85 -9.71 -6.96 24.47
N ASP A 86 -10.76 -7.69 24.86
CA ASP A 86 -11.36 -8.78 24.08
C ASP A 86 -11.93 -8.28 22.74
N TYR A 87 -12.66 -7.16 22.77
CA TYR A 87 -13.17 -6.54 21.54
C TYR A 87 -12.01 -6.16 20.61
N ARG A 88 -10.95 -5.54 21.14
CA ARG A 88 -9.77 -5.16 20.37
C ARG A 88 -9.09 -6.38 19.75
N SER A 89 -8.92 -7.46 20.51
CA SER A 89 -8.34 -8.73 20.03
C SER A 89 -9.22 -9.41 18.97
N ASN A 90 -10.53 -9.52 19.21
CA ASN A 90 -11.47 -10.08 18.22
C ASN A 90 -11.49 -9.24 16.94
N ARG A 91 -11.44 -7.90 17.09
CA ARG A 91 -11.41 -6.97 15.98
C ARG A 91 -10.12 -7.09 15.17
N SER A 92 -8.95 -7.09 15.82
CA SER A 92 -7.66 -7.24 15.10
C SER A 92 -7.60 -8.59 14.38
N ASN A 93 -8.01 -9.68 15.02
CA ASN A 93 -8.03 -11.00 14.39
C ASN A 93 -8.95 -11.04 13.16
N LEU A 94 -10.16 -10.49 13.26
CA LEU A 94 -11.09 -10.45 12.13
C LEU A 94 -10.67 -9.47 11.02
N LEU A 95 -10.01 -8.37 11.38
CA LEU A 95 -9.43 -7.43 10.42
C LEU A 95 -8.29 -8.10 9.65
N ASN A 96 -7.33 -8.71 10.34
CA ASN A 96 -6.21 -9.42 9.72
C ASN A 96 -6.74 -10.52 8.79
N LYS A 97 -7.71 -11.34 9.23
CA LYS A 97 -8.34 -12.36 8.37
C LYS A 97 -8.97 -11.76 7.10
N TRP A 98 -9.61 -10.60 7.21
CA TRP A 98 -10.21 -9.91 6.06
C TRP A 98 -9.17 -9.29 5.13
N GLU A 99 -8.13 -8.66 5.69
CA GLU A 99 -7.01 -8.08 4.95
C GLU A 99 -6.29 -9.16 4.15
N THR A 100 -5.80 -10.21 4.82
CA THR A 100 -5.12 -11.34 4.16
C THR A 100 -6.02 -11.99 3.10
N SER A 101 -7.31 -12.21 3.39
CA SER A 101 -8.22 -12.77 2.39
C SER A 101 -8.46 -11.82 1.21
N SER A 102 -8.46 -10.51 1.44
CA SER A 102 -8.65 -9.52 0.38
C SER A 102 -7.43 -9.43 -0.50
N LEU A 103 -6.23 -9.40 0.09
CA LEU A 103 -4.94 -9.45 -0.60
C LEU A 103 -4.80 -10.71 -1.43
N ASN A 104 -4.98 -11.89 -0.83
CA ASN A 104 -4.90 -13.17 -1.56
C ASN A 104 -5.87 -13.21 -2.74
N ARG A 105 -7.07 -12.63 -2.59
CA ARG A 105 -8.04 -12.57 -3.67
C ARG A 105 -7.64 -11.60 -4.77
N ILE A 106 -7.08 -10.45 -4.42
CA ILE A 106 -6.53 -9.50 -5.41
C ILE A 106 -5.41 -10.20 -6.19
N GLN A 107 -4.46 -10.81 -5.49
CA GLN A 107 -3.32 -11.48 -6.12
C GLN A 107 -3.76 -12.63 -7.03
N MET A 108 -4.63 -13.52 -6.55
CA MET A 108 -5.17 -14.62 -7.35
C MET A 108 -5.92 -14.13 -8.59
N GLU A 109 -6.73 -13.07 -8.47
CA GLU A 109 -7.47 -12.53 -9.61
C GLU A 109 -6.52 -11.82 -10.59
N LEU A 110 -5.51 -11.09 -10.12
CA LEU A 110 -4.48 -10.47 -10.96
C LEU A 110 -3.65 -11.52 -11.71
N VAL A 111 -3.12 -12.53 -11.02
CA VAL A 111 -2.37 -13.63 -11.65
C VAL A 111 -3.22 -14.34 -12.70
N ARG A 112 -4.49 -14.63 -12.38
CA ARG A 112 -5.42 -15.26 -13.33
C ARG A 112 -5.62 -14.40 -14.58
N MET A 113 -5.73 -13.08 -14.44
CA MET A 113 -5.90 -12.16 -15.57
C MET A 113 -4.62 -11.97 -16.36
N GLY A 114 -3.48 -11.88 -15.67
CA GLY A 114 -2.16 -11.74 -16.25
C GLY A 114 -1.80 -12.94 -17.13
N SER A 115 -2.18 -14.14 -16.72
CA SER A 115 -1.92 -15.38 -17.47
C SER A 115 -3.00 -15.72 -18.52
N MET A 116 -4.07 -14.91 -18.63
CA MET A 116 -5.15 -15.16 -19.58
C MET A 116 -4.81 -14.57 -20.95
N PRO A 117 -4.96 -15.33 -22.06
CA PRO A 117 -4.83 -14.78 -23.41
C PRO A 117 -5.77 -13.60 -23.66
N ILE A 118 -5.27 -12.55 -24.32
CA ILE A 118 -6.07 -11.33 -24.61
C ILE A 118 -7.37 -11.66 -25.34
N GLN A 119 -7.36 -12.64 -26.24
CA GLN A 119 -8.57 -13.04 -27.00
C GLN A 119 -9.67 -13.65 -26.12
N ASN A 120 -9.33 -14.20 -24.94
CA ASN A 120 -10.28 -14.84 -24.03
C ASN A 120 -10.99 -13.83 -23.12
N LYS A 121 -10.72 -12.52 -23.28
CA LYS A 121 -11.35 -11.47 -22.47
C LYS A 121 -12.86 -11.45 -22.68
N ASP A 122 -13.59 -11.34 -21.58
CA ASP A 122 -15.04 -11.31 -21.57
C ASP A 122 -15.58 -10.27 -20.58
N ARG A 123 -16.92 -10.16 -20.51
CA ARG A 123 -17.58 -9.26 -19.57
C ARG A 123 -17.25 -9.59 -18.11
N HIS A 124 -17.00 -10.87 -17.78
CA HIS A 124 -16.66 -11.28 -16.42
C HIS A 124 -15.25 -10.83 -16.02
N THR A 125 -14.31 -10.79 -16.96
CA THR A 125 -12.95 -10.27 -16.77
C THR A 125 -12.99 -8.81 -16.31
N PHE A 126 -13.71 -7.95 -17.03
CA PHE A 126 -13.85 -6.53 -16.64
C PHE A 126 -14.63 -6.34 -15.34
N LYS A 127 -15.62 -7.19 -15.05
CA LYS A 127 -16.30 -7.20 -13.75
C LYS A 127 -15.33 -7.54 -12.61
N ALA A 128 -14.43 -8.48 -12.82
CA ALA A 128 -13.42 -8.86 -11.85
C ALA A 128 -12.37 -7.75 -11.67
N LEU A 129 -11.85 -7.14 -12.75
CA LEU A 129 -10.95 -5.96 -12.67
C LEU A 129 -11.58 -4.82 -11.85
N ASN A 130 -12.85 -4.49 -12.11
CA ASN A 130 -13.58 -3.48 -11.35
C ASN A 130 -13.84 -3.91 -9.88
N SER A 131 -13.92 -5.22 -9.61
CA SER A 131 -14.02 -5.74 -8.25
C SER A 131 -12.70 -5.58 -7.48
N ILE A 132 -11.57 -5.86 -8.13
CA ILE A 132 -10.22 -5.61 -7.60
C ILE A 132 -10.05 -4.13 -7.29
N GLU A 133 -10.41 -3.23 -8.21
CA GLU A 133 -10.30 -1.78 -8.00
C GLU A 133 -11.04 -1.32 -6.74
N LYS A 134 -12.26 -1.83 -6.53
CA LYS A 134 -13.06 -1.55 -5.32
C LYS A 134 -12.41 -2.12 -4.05
N LYS A 135 -11.83 -3.31 -4.12
CA LYS A 135 -11.13 -3.93 -2.98
C LYS A 135 -9.86 -3.17 -2.60
N ILE A 136 -9.07 -2.72 -3.57
CA ILE A 136 -7.89 -1.87 -3.34
C ILE A 136 -8.30 -0.58 -2.64
N LYS A 137 -9.36 0.10 -3.13
CA LYS A 137 -9.89 1.31 -2.47
C LYS A 137 -10.26 1.05 -1.01
N GLN A 138 -10.98 -0.04 -0.73
CA GLN A 138 -11.37 -0.40 0.64
C GLN A 138 -10.17 -0.69 1.57
N LEU A 139 -9.07 -1.22 1.03
CA LEU A 139 -7.85 -1.49 1.79
C LEU A 139 -7.08 -0.20 2.13
N GLN A 140 -7.22 0.86 1.34
CA GLN A 140 -6.47 2.10 1.48
C GLN A 140 -7.18 3.20 2.29
N GLU A 141 -8.38 2.94 2.78
CA GLU A 141 -9.19 3.91 3.53
C GLU A 141 -8.68 4.21 4.97
N TYR A 142 -7.54 3.65 5.41
CA TYR A 142 -7.11 3.77 6.81
C TYR A 142 -5.59 3.87 7.01
N GLU A 143 -5.18 4.46 8.14
CA GLU A 143 -3.77 4.58 8.55
C GLU A 143 -3.13 3.22 8.83
N GLY A 144 -1.97 2.96 8.22
CA GLY A 144 -1.30 1.65 8.29
C GLY A 144 -1.82 0.62 7.29
N CYS A 145 -2.48 1.08 6.21
CA CYS A 145 -2.89 0.22 5.11
C CYS A 145 -1.69 -0.45 4.42
N PRO A 146 -1.88 -1.65 3.84
CA PRO A 146 -0.85 -2.26 3.00
C PRO A 146 -0.52 -1.36 1.80
N ASP A 147 0.74 -1.31 1.41
CA ASP A 147 1.10 -0.72 0.13
C ASP A 147 0.48 -1.57 -1.00
N MET A 148 -0.29 -0.92 -1.87
CA MET A 148 -0.94 -1.54 -3.03
C MET A 148 -0.46 -0.87 -4.33
N SER A 149 0.71 -0.22 -4.30
CA SER A 149 1.26 0.52 -5.42
C SER A 149 1.47 -0.38 -6.65
N HIS A 150 2.08 -1.54 -6.44
CA HIS A 150 2.34 -2.55 -7.46
C HIS A 150 1.04 -3.12 -8.06
N GLU A 151 0.09 -3.56 -7.23
CA GLU A 151 -1.19 -4.11 -7.70
C GLU A 151 -2.04 -3.08 -8.42
N LYS A 152 -1.95 -1.80 -8.02
CA LYS A 152 -2.59 -0.69 -8.76
C LYS A 152 -1.98 -0.51 -10.13
N GLN A 153 -0.66 -0.55 -10.23
CA GLN A 153 0.05 -0.43 -11.50
C GLN A 153 -0.30 -1.61 -12.41
N LEU A 154 -0.25 -2.85 -11.92
CA LEU A 154 -0.68 -4.03 -12.67
C LEU A 154 -2.15 -3.95 -13.09
N LEU A 155 -3.04 -3.55 -12.18
CA LEU A 155 -4.47 -3.40 -12.50
C LEU A 155 -4.70 -2.39 -13.62
N ALA A 156 -4.03 -1.23 -13.55
CA ALA A 156 -4.12 -0.19 -14.59
C ALA A 156 -3.57 -0.71 -15.92
N THR A 157 -2.42 -1.39 -15.88
CA THR A 157 -1.74 -1.99 -17.03
C THR A 157 -2.62 -3.03 -17.70
N TYR A 158 -3.09 -4.03 -16.98
CA TYR A 158 -3.96 -5.09 -17.51
C TYR A 158 -5.27 -4.53 -18.04
N LYS A 159 -5.86 -3.55 -17.35
CA LYS A 159 -7.08 -2.88 -17.83
C LYS A 159 -6.83 -2.20 -19.16
N TYR A 160 -5.67 -1.57 -19.36
CA TYR A 160 -5.31 -0.96 -20.63
C TYR A 160 -5.08 -2.03 -21.71
N ILE A 161 -4.16 -2.98 -21.49
CA ILE A 161 -3.87 -4.09 -22.42
C ILE A 161 -5.15 -4.80 -22.89
N LEU A 162 -6.02 -5.17 -21.94
CA LEU A 162 -7.25 -5.89 -22.25
C LEU A 162 -8.30 -4.98 -22.92
N SER A 163 -8.21 -3.66 -22.79
CA SER A 163 -9.09 -2.73 -23.52
C SER A 163 -8.57 -2.38 -24.90
N SER A 164 -7.26 -2.52 -25.14
CA SER A 164 -6.63 -2.14 -26.39
C SER A 164 -7.08 -3.02 -27.58
N PRO A 165 -7.16 -2.43 -28.80
CA PRO A 165 -7.29 -3.20 -30.03
C PRO A 165 -6.02 -4.01 -30.27
N PHE A 166 -6.17 -5.22 -30.78
CA PHE A 166 -5.05 -6.14 -31.03
C PHE A 166 -5.21 -6.86 -32.37
N ASP A 167 -4.09 -7.24 -32.96
CA ASP A 167 -4.08 -8.12 -34.13
C ASP A 167 -4.24 -9.58 -33.70
N ARG A 168 -4.97 -10.39 -34.48
CA ARG A 168 -5.29 -11.80 -34.18
C ARG A 168 -4.05 -12.64 -33.93
N LYS A 169 -2.94 -12.34 -34.61
CA LYS A 169 -1.64 -13.01 -34.40
C LYS A 169 -1.10 -12.87 -32.97
N PHE A 170 -1.54 -11.85 -32.23
CA PHE A 170 -1.15 -11.60 -30.83
C PHE A 170 -2.25 -11.94 -29.83
N GLY A 171 -3.41 -12.44 -30.27
CA GLY A 171 -4.55 -12.75 -29.40
C GLY A 171 -4.25 -13.82 -28.34
N GLY A 172 -3.29 -14.71 -28.62
CA GLY A 172 -2.83 -15.75 -27.70
C GLY A 172 -1.98 -15.22 -26.54
N LEU A 173 -1.46 -14.00 -26.61
CA LEU A 173 -0.55 -13.47 -25.60
C LEU A 173 -1.28 -13.12 -24.31
N PRO A 174 -0.77 -13.55 -23.15
CA PRO A 174 -1.16 -13.04 -21.85
C PRO A 174 -0.60 -11.64 -21.59
N PRO A 175 -1.30 -10.78 -20.82
CA PRO A 175 -0.75 -9.53 -20.31
C PRO A 175 0.58 -9.68 -19.57
N ASP A 176 0.78 -10.77 -18.82
CA ASP A 176 2.03 -11.04 -18.09
C ASP A 176 3.23 -11.20 -19.03
N GLU A 177 3.02 -11.89 -20.15
CA GLU A 177 4.07 -12.13 -21.13
C GLU A 177 4.47 -10.82 -21.82
N ILE A 178 3.49 -9.98 -22.15
CA ILE A 178 3.73 -8.64 -22.71
C ILE A 178 4.50 -7.76 -21.73
N CYS A 179 4.11 -7.76 -20.46
CA CYS A 179 4.81 -7.01 -19.42
C CYS A 179 6.24 -7.55 -19.25
N GLY A 180 6.42 -8.87 -19.25
CA GLY A 180 7.73 -9.52 -19.18
C GLY A 180 8.63 -9.17 -20.36
N MET A 181 8.10 -9.16 -21.59
CA MET A 181 8.84 -8.75 -22.79
C MET A 181 9.27 -7.28 -22.72
N LEU A 182 8.41 -6.39 -22.23
CA LEU A 182 8.77 -4.98 -22.04
C LEU A 182 9.86 -4.80 -20.97
N GLN A 183 9.77 -5.55 -19.87
CA GLN A 183 10.78 -5.54 -18.81
C GLN A 183 12.13 -6.10 -19.29
N GLN A 184 12.12 -7.16 -20.10
CA GLN A 184 13.33 -7.72 -20.73
C GLN A 184 14.02 -6.68 -21.63
N ASN A 185 13.25 -5.81 -22.27
CA ASN A 185 13.73 -4.67 -23.05
C ASN A 185 14.12 -3.44 -22.20
N GLY A 186 14.19 -3.57 -20.87
CA GLY A 186 14.72 -2.55 -19.96
C GLY A 186 13.67 -1.60 -19.35
N LEU A 187 12.38 -1.83 -19.59
CA LEU A 187 11.32 -1.00 -19.03
C LEU A 187 11.07 -1.31 -17.54
N SER A 188 11.06 -0.27 -16.69
CA SER A 188 10.68 -0.38 -15.28
C SER A 188 9.19 -0.74 -15.11
N GLU A 189 8.86 -1.55 -14.10
CA GLU A 189 7.48 -1.92 -13.76
C GLU A 189 6.58 -0.70 -13.52
N SER A 190 7.13 0.35 -12.91
CA SER A 190 6.41 1.59 -12.62
C SER A 190 5.91 2.31 -13.87
N ASN A 191 6.53 2.03 -15.03
CA ASN A 191 6.23 2.69 -16.30
C ASN A 191 5.26 1.89 -17.17
N LEU A 192 4.98 0.63 -16.83
CA LEU A 192 4.05 -0.23 -17.58
C LEU A 192 2.68 0.43 -17.86
N PRO A 193 2.01 1.11 -16.90
CA PRO A 193 0.68 1.66 -17.16
C PRO A 193 0.63 2.75 -18.24
N TYR A 194 1.77 3.33 -18.60
CA TYR A 194 1.87 4.49 -19.50
C TYR A 194 2.27 4.13 -20.94
N GLN A 195 2.48 2.84 -21.23
CA GLN A 195 2.90 2.40 -22.56
C GLN A 195 1.77 2.43 -23.59
N ASN A 196 2.11 2.61 -24.86
CA ASN A 196 1.14 2.58 -25.94
C ASN A 196 0.80 1.13 -26.37
N TYR A 197 -0.05 0.46 -25.60
CA TYR A 197 -0.45 -0.93 -25.88
C TYR A 197 -1.25 -1.08 -27.17
N GLU A 198 -1.94 -0.03 -27.64
CA GLU A 198 -2.68 -0.08 -28.90
C GLU A 198 -1.74 -0.27 -30.10
N GLY A 199 -0.61 0.46 -30.12
CA GLY A 199 0.39 0.29 -31.16
C GLY A 199 1.15 -1.03 -31.04
N ILE A 200 1.54 -1.41 -29.81
CA ILE A 200 2.29 -2.65 -29.54
C ILE A 200 1.49 -3.87 -29.99
N LEU A 201 0.22 -3.97 -29.59
CA LEU A 201 -0.65 -5.10 -29.91
C LEU A 201 -1.13 -5.13 -31.36
N GLN A 202 -0.89 -4.08 -32.13
CA GLN A 202 -1.06 -4.07 -33.58
C GLN A 202 0.21 -4.46 -34.33
N GLY A 203 1.33 -4.69 -33.62
CA GLY A 203 2.64 -4.99 -34.21
C GLY A 203 3.27 -3.78 -34.91
N ARG A 204 2.86 -2.56 -34.53
CA ARG A 204 3.48 -1.32 -35.00
C ARG A 204 4.78 -1.08 -34.24
N GLU A 205 5.70 -0.37 -34.88
CA GLU A 205 6.83 0.21 -34.17
C GLU A 205 6.31 1.29 -33.22
N THR A 206 6.64 1.15 -31.94
CA THR A 206 6.11 1.98 -30.87
C THR A 206 7.21 2.48 -29.96
N VAL A 207 7.14 3.75 -29.61
CA VAL A 207 8.02 4.39 -28.63
C VAL A 207 7.56 4.00 -27.23
N MET A 208 8.49 3.54 -26.41
CA MET A 208 8.29 3.34 -24.98
C MET A 208 8.39 4.67 -24.24
N TYR A 209 7.66 4.77 -23.13
CA TYR A 209 7.65 5.97 -22.30
C TYR A 209 8.22 5.69 -20.92
N GLU A 210 9.13 6.55 -20.45
CA GLU A 210 9.61 6.55 -19.08
C GLU A 210 9.07 7.78 -18.35
N LEU A 211 8.64 7.61 -17.10
CA LEU A 211 8.18 8.73 -16.29
C LEU A 211 9.37 9.53 -15.78
N ALA A 212 9.52 10.77 -16.25
CA ALA A 212 10.58 11.69 -15.85
C ALA A 212 10.02 12.82 -14.98
N THR A 213 10.88 13.38 -14.12
CA THR A 213 10.54 14.53 -13.28
C THR A 213 11.34 15.73 -13.73
N GLY A 214 10.67 16.81 -14.11
CA GLY A 214 11.28 18.05 -14.55
C GLY A 214 11.90 18.83 -13.40
N LYS A 215 12.65 19.89 -13.74
CA LYS A 215 13.33 20.78 -12.77
C LYS A 215 12.39 21.41 -11.74
N ASN A 216 11.11 21.52 -12.07
CA ASN A 216 10.07 22.12 -11.23
C ASN A 216 9.29 21.08 -10.39
N GLY A 217 9.66 19.79 -10.45
CA GLY A 217 8.94 18.70 -9.80
C GLY A 217 7.73 18.18 -10.59
N GLU A 218 7.44 18.74 -11.76
CA GLU A 218 6.38 18.26 -12.66
C GLU A 218 6.76 16.91 -13.28
N LYS A 219 5.83 15.97 -13.31
CA LYS A 219 6.01 14.64 -13.89
C LYS A 219 5.53 14.65 -15.34
N TYR A 220 6.35 14.19 -16.27
CA TYR A 220 6.00 14.04 -17.68
C TYR A 220 6.49 12.70 -18.24
N LEU A 221 5.93 12.31 -19.38
CA LEU A 221 6.35 11.09 -20.09
C LEU A 221 7.45 11.44 -21.08
N GLN A 222 8.63 10.84 -20.88
CA GLN A 222 9.77 10.98 -21.76
C GLN A 222 9.84 9.79 -22.73
N PRO A 223 9.98 10.02 -24.04
CA PRO A 223 10.32 8.98 -24.99
C PRO A 223 11.62 8.27 -24.61
N ALA A 224 11.58 6.95 -24.57
CA ALA A 224 12.72 6.06 -24.38
C ALA A 224 12.89 5.23 -25.66
N ASP A 225 13.13 3.93 -25.55
CA ASP A 225 13.46 3.09 -26.70
C ASP A 225 12.24 2.73 -27.56
N GLN A 226 12.47 2.29 -28.79
CA GLN A 226 11.42 1.80 -29.69
C GLN A 226 11.34 0.28 -29.68
N VAL A 227 10.12 -0.24 -29.57
CA VAL A 227 9.82 -1.67 -29.57
C VAL A 227 8.79 -2.03 -30.63
N LYS A 228 8.90 -3.25 -31.14
CA LYS A 228 7.91 -3.85 -32.03
C LYS A 228 7.68 -5.31 -31.70
N LEU A 229 6.39 -5.66 -31.65
CA LEU A 229 5.97 -7.04 -31.44
C LEU A 229 5.97 -7.79 -32.77
N ASN A 230 6.71 -8.90 -32.82
CA ASN A 230 6.88 -9.73 -34.00
C ASN A 230 6.39 -11.16 -33.73
N ALA A 231 5.65 -11.73 -34.68
CA ALA A 231 5.20 -13.12 -34.64
C ALA A 231 6.06 -13.92 -35.64
N GLY A 232 6.92 -14.81 -35.14
CA GLY A 232 7.82 -15.64 -35.93
C GLY A 232 7.55 -17.14 -35.75
N MET A 233 8.33 -17.98 -36.43
CA MET A 233 8.18 -19.44 -36.37
C MET A 233 8.46 -20.03 -34.97
N SER A 234 9.28 -19.35 -34.16
CA SER A 234 9.61 -19.73 -32.79
C SER A 234 8.64 -19.20 -31.73
N GLY A 235 7.61 -18.46 -32.13
CA GLY A 235 6.66 -17.80 -31.23
C GLY A 235 6.63 -16.28 -31.39
N ILE A 236 6.08 -15.61 -30.38
CA ILE A 236 5.95 -14.16 -30.37
C ILE A 236 7.10 -13.57 -29.55
N SER A 237 7.74 -12.54 -30.06
CA SER A 237 8.85 -11.84 -29.42
C SER A 237 8.71 -10.34 -29.61
N MET A 238 9.38 -9.57 -28.75
CA MET A 238 9.39 -8.12 -28.83
C MET A 238 10.81 -7.64 -29.06
N ASP A 239 11.04 -7.06 -30.23
CA ASP A 239 12.36 -6.60 -30.64
C ASP A 239 12.55 -5.12 -30.31
N LEU A 240 13.74 -4.80 -29.80
CA LEU A 240 14.20 -3.43 -29.61
C LEU A 240 14.75 -2.90 -30.93
N ILE A 241 14.05 -1.93 -31.54
CA ILE A 241 14.42 -1.41 -32.87
C ILE A 241 15.47 -0.30 -32.77
N SER A 242 15.28 0.65 -31.86
CA SER A 242 16.22 1.73 -31.65
C SER A 242 16.30 2.11 -30.18
N ARG A 243 17.52 2.41 -29.73
CA ARG A 243 17.73 3.07 -28.45
C ARG A 243 17.74 4.56 -28.69
N PHE A 244 16.86 5.30 -28.01
CA PHE A 244 16.93 6.76 -28.10
C PHE A 244 18.28 7.23 -27.53
N PRO A 245 19.00 8.15 -28.19
CA PRO A 245 20.32 8.53 -27.75
C PRO A 245 20.21 9.42 -26.50
N ALA A 246 20.32 8.84 -25.30
CA ALA A 246 20.76 9.52 -24.06
C ALA A 246 20.78 8.58 -22.82
N LYS A 247 21.39 7.39 -22.91
CA LYS A 247 21.87 6.67 -21.71
C LYS A 247 23.38 6.49 -21.83
N GLU A 248 24.12 7.59 -21.76
CA GLU A 248 25.52 7.53 -21.32
C GLU A 248 25.49 7.24 -19.82
N ILE A 249 25.62 5.97 -19.47
CA ILE A 249 25.99 5.56 -18.12
C ILE A 249 27.44 6.05 -17.94
N PRO A 250 27.75 6.94 -16.98
CA PRO A 250 29.14 7.24 -16.69
C PRO A 250 29.73 5.96 -16.08
N LEU A 251 30.57 5.26 -16.84
CA LEU A 251 31.49 4.29 -16.24
C LEU A 251 32.39 5.07 -15.26
N PRO A 252 32.57 4.60 -14.02
CA PRO A 252 33.59 5.17 -13.15
C PRO A 252 34.95 4.79 -13.74
N ASN A 253 35.64 5.76 -14.34
CA ASN A 253 37.02 5.58 -14.79
C ASN A 253 37.90 5.31 -13.57
N LEU A 254 38.29 4.03 -13.44
CA LEU A 254 39.31 3.50 -12.57
C LEU A 254 40.68 3.80 -13.19
N THR A 255 41.15 5.04 -13.11
CA THR A 255 42.59 5.43 -13.14
C THR A 255 42.71 6.95 -13.29
N GLU A 256 43.13 7.63 -12.23
CA GLU A 256 44.21 8.64 -12.27
C GLU A 256 44.53 9.11 -10.83
N SER A 257 45.63 8.56 -10.33
CA SER A 257 46.66 9.17 -9.46
C SER A 257 46.37 10.47 -8.69
N ILE A 258 46.25 10.32 -7.36
CA ILE A 258 47.10 10.90 -6.29
C ILE A 258 47.98 12.14 -6.63
N GLN A 259 47.69 13.23 -5.87
CA GLN A 259 48.51 14.37 -5.39
C GLN A 259 48.98 15.45 -6.39
N VAL A 260 49.06 16.76 -6.07
CA VAL A 260 49.79 17.43 -4.96
C VAL A 260 49.19 18.81 -4.61
N SER A 261 49.37 19.19 -3.34
CA SER A 261 48.97 20.43 -2.65
C SER A 261 49.96 21.61 -2.73
N GLU A 262 49.46 22.80 -2.36
CA GLU A 262 50.14 24.08 -1.99
C GLU A 262 50.60 24.99 -3.17
N LYS A 263 50.37 26.32 -3.18
CA LYS A 263 50.72 27.31 -2.14
C LYS A 263 49.99 28.68 -2.31
N LYS A 264 49.88 29.42 -1.19
CA LYS A 264 49.38 30.81 -0.91
C LYS A 264 50.11 31.90 -1.75
N GLU A 265 49.80 33.20 -1.85
CA GLU A 265 49.06 34.21 -1.07
C GLU A 265 49.09 35.54 -1.88
N LYS A 266 48.11 36.43 -1.75
CA LYS A 266 48.33 37.87 -1.43
C LYS A 266 47.01 38.64 -1.27
N LEU A 267 46.92 39.31 -0.12
CA LEU A 267 45.89 40.25 0.32
C LEU A 267 45.86 41.56 -0.50
N SER A 268 44.69 42.21 -0.56
CA SER A 268 44.50 43.55 0.04
C SER A 268 43.04 44.05 -0.07
N ILE A 269 42.52 44.56 1.04
CA ILE A 269 41.16 45.04 1.33
C ILE A 269 41.09 46.60 1.11
N PRO A 270 40.07 47.36 1.59
CA PRO A 270 38.84 47.85 0.97
C PRO A 270 38.79 49.39 0.73
N LYS A 271 37.70 49.89 0.12
CA LYS A 271 37.14 51.22 0.41
C LYS A 271 35.61 51.19 0.53
N GLU A 272 35.14 51.20 1.78
CA GLU A 272 33.85 51.76 2.22
C GLU A 272 34.06 53.26 2.60
N PRO A 273 33.12 54.03 3.17
CA PRO A 273 31.64 54.06 3.11
C PRO A 273 31.11 55.53 3.03
N LYS A 274 29.78 55.73 3.10
CA LYS A 274 29.09 56.67 4.04
C LYS A 274 27.57 56.61 3.85
N LYS A 275 26.83 56.06 4.83
CA LYS A 275 26.15 56.74 5.97
C LYS A 275 24.85 57.44 5.53
N ARG A 276 23.70 57.41 6.23
CA ARG A 276 23.30 57.02 7.60
C ARG A 276 21.74 57.09 7.65
N VAL A 277 21.02 56.13 8.25
CA VAL A 277 20.38 56.18 9.60
C VAL A 277 19.14 57.10 9.65
N ARG A 278 17.93 56.73 10.15
CA ARG A 278 17.52 56.24 11.50
C ARG A 278 16.02 55.83 11.46
N LYS A 279 15.62 54.64 11.91
CA LYS A 279 14.82 54.28 13.12
C LYS A 279 13.67 55.24 13.54
N GLU A 280 12.44 54.71 13.67
CA GLU A 280 11.68 54.42 14.93
C GLU A 280 10.24 53.95 14.59
N LYS A 281 9.83 52.73 14.97
CA LYS A 281 9.05 52.33 16.17
C LYS A 281 7.68 53.04 16.38
N SER A 282 6.60 52.26 16.21
CA SER A 282 5.65 51.83 17.27
C SER A 282 4.14 52.02 16.99
N LYS A 283 3.36 50.99 17.40
CA LYS A 283 1.96 50.97 17.89
C LYS A 283 0.83 51.33 16.88
N VAL A 284 -0.43 50.89 16.91
CA VAL A 284 -1.30 49.99 17.73
C VAL A 284 -2.70 50.03 17.06
N LYS A 285 -3.45 48.90 17.02
CA LYS A 285 -4.94 48.75 16.85
C LYS A 285 -5.55 49.36 15.56
N SER A 286 -6.70 48.96 14.99
CA SER A 286 -7.93 48.35 15.48
C SER A 286 -8.76 47.77 14.32
N VAL A 287 -9.55 46.75 14.67
CA VAL A 287 -10.76 46.18 14.04
C VAL A 287 -11.67 47.20 13.33
N LYS A 288 -12.28 46.79 12.20
CA LYS A 288 -13.73 47.02 11.96
C LYS A 288 -14.33 45.98 11.00
N ILE A 289 -15.27 45.25 11.57
CA ILE A 289 -16.27 44.42 10.91
C ILE A 289 -17.26 45.35 10.19
N LYS A 290 -17.71 44.94 9.01
CA LYS A 290 -19.03 45.25 8.48
C LYS A 290 -19.55 44.04 7.73
#